data_AF-A0A965SCH9-F1
#
_entry.id   AF-A0A965SCH9-F1
#
_cell.length_a   1.000
_cell.length_b   1.000
_cell.length_c   1.000
_cell.angle_alpha   90.00
_cell.angle_beta   90.00
_cell.angle_gamma   90.00
#
_symmetry.space_group_name_H-M   'P 1'
#
loop_
_entity.id
_entity.type
_entity.pdbx_description
1 polymer ?
#
loop_
_entity_poly.entity_id
_entity_poly.type
_entity_poly.pdbx_seq_one_letter_code
_entity_poly.pdbx_strand_id
1 'polypeptide(L)'
;MLRQRSHQLAQVVGVLAGVVPLAVWLVALQHAVGLDEWARQDPLIALLTQGGRPGGGYSSEMRGVLWSWPLWPLALMALWQRRHAVTINPRLLAPAALLACALLVWWLVPGGPETRVLPALAPLALLAGPGLLALRRGQAQSLYWFGLILFACLVTLLWVYWSGTHLGWPAFAAQRSAKLLPQYASHWQPVAIVTAGLATLGAVAIIVKLRRTPLRPLLAWCTAASVTWTLVMLLGSGWLETARGYAAPMRSLAAQLPTAGCISGSNLSLATIAAVRVYTGHRIAPISANCSWRLATVNRRKAESVVASGQVVWQGRRGADRNEVLVLYKGFTQSRDN
;
A
#
# COMPACT_ATOMS: atom_id res chain seq x y z
N MET A 1 -32.68 25.04 -11.36
CA MET A 1 -33.10 23.88 -10.53
C MET A 1 -32.47 22.55 -10.97
N LEU A 2 -32.46 22.17 -12.25
CA LEU A 2 -31.85 20.91 -12.74
C LEU A 2 -30.36 20.74 -12.37
N ARG A 3 -29.55 21.80 -12.51
CA ARG A 3 -28.11 21.78 -12.17
C ARG A 3 -27.84 21.57 -10.67
N GLN A 4 -28.76 22.02 -9.81
CA GLN A 4 -28.63 21.90 -8.36
C GLN A 4 -28.98 20.48 -7.89
N ARG A 5 -30.01 19.86 -8.49
CA ARG A 5 -30.36 18.45 -8.28
C ARG A 5 -29.26 17.49 -8.74
N SER A 6 -28.62 17.76 -9.88
CA SER A 6 -27.48 16.94 -10.35
C SER A 6 -26.25 17.05 -9.43
N HIS A 7 -26.02 18.21 -8.82
CA HIS A 7 -24.94 18.38 -7.84
C HIS A 7 -25.23 17.65 -6.53
N GLN A 8 -26.47 17.70 -6.03
CA GLN A 8 -26.85 16.95 -4.82
C GLN A 8 -26.79 15.44 -5.05
N LEU A 9 -27.25 14.94 -6.20
CA LEU A 9 -27.12 13.53 -6.57
C LEU A 9 -25.64 13.10 -6.64
N ALA A 10 -24.77 13.91 -7.26
CA ALA A 10 -23.34 13.61 -7.31
C ALA A 10 -22.68 13.61 -5.92
N GLN A 11 -23.11 14.49 -5.02
CA GLN A 11 -22.63 14.52 -3.63
C GLN A 11 -23.09 13.29 -2.84
N VAL A 12 -24.37 12.93 -2.94
CA VAL A 12 -24.91 11.74 -2.25
C VAL A 12 -24.25 10.47 -2.77
N VAL A 13 -24.10 10.31 -4.08
CA VAL A 13 -23.40 9.18 -4.68
C VAL A 13 -21.94 9.14 -4.23
N GLY A 14 -21.26 10.29 -4.20
CA GLY A 14 -19.88 10.39 -3.71
C GLY A 14 -19.73 10.01 -2.23
N VAL A 15 -20.65 10.47 -1.37
CA VAL A 15 -20.67 10.13 0.07
C VAL A 15 -20.95 8.64 0.25
N LEU A 16 -21.96 8.08 -0.42
CA LEU A 16 -22.27 6.65 -0.33
C LEU A 16 -21.12 5.79 -0.84
N ALA A 17 -20.47 6.18 -1.95
CA ALA A 17 -19.31 5.50 -2.49
C ALA A 17 -18.09 5.54 -1.56
N GLY A 18 -18.03 6.48 -0.61
CA GLY A 18 -16.99 6.51 0.43
C GLY A 18 -17.39 5.78 1.72
N VAL A 19 -18.61 6.01 2.21
CA VAL A 19 -19.08 5.51 3.51
C VAL A 19 -19.29 3.99 3.50
N VAL A 20 -19.86 3.45 2.42
CA VAL A 20 -20.17 2.00 2.37
C VAL A 20 -18.88 1.16 2.39
N PRO A 21 -17.85 1.42 1.56
CA PRO A 21 -16.60 0.67 1.64
C PRO A 21 -15.89 0.85 2.98
N LEU A 22 -15.94 2.05 3.57
CA LEU A 22 -15.36 2.31 4.89
C LEU A 22 -16.05 1.47 5.98
N ALA A 23 -17.38 1.42 5.97
CA ALA A 23 -18.15 0.62 6.92
C ALA A 23 -17.85 -0.88 6.77
N VAL A 24 -17.82 -1.39 5.54
CA VAL A 24 -17.44 -2.79 5.25
C VAL A 24 -16.02 -3.07 5.76
N TRP A 25 -15.09 -2.15 5.52
CA TRP A 25 -13.71 -2.28 5.99
C TRP A 25 -13.60 -2.31 7.52
N LEU A 26 -14.31 -1.43 8.23
CA LEU A 26 -14.32 -1.39 9.69
C LEU A 26 -14.90 -2.68 10.30
N VAL A 27 -15.99 -3.19 9.72
CA VAL A 27 -16.58 -4.48 10.13
C VAL A 27 -15.58 -5.62 9.92
N ALA A 28 -14.96 -5.68 8.73
CA ALA A 28 -13.95 -6.70 8.42
C ALA A 28 -12.74 -6.61 9.38
N LEU A 29 -12.27 -5.41 9.70
CA LEU A 29 -11.16 -5.17 10.62
C LEU A 29 -11.50 -5.64 12.05
N GLN A 30 -12.71 -5.35 12.52
CA GLN A 30 -13.18 -5.78 13.84
C GLN A 30 -13.23 -7.31 13.94
N HIS A 31 -13.69 -8.00 12.90
CA HIS A 31 -13.73 -9.46 12.89
C HIS A 31 -12.34 -10.10 12.76
N ALA A 32 -11.45 -9.52 11.95
CA ALA A 32 -10.15 -10.08 11.64
C ALA A 32 -9.13 -9.87 12.78
N VAL A 33 -8.99 -8.65 13.29
CA VAL A 33 -7.94 -8.31 14.28
C VAL A 33 -8.56 -7.78 15.57
N GLY A 34 -9.64 -7.02 15.46
CA GLY A 34 -10.22 -6.24 16.56
C GLY A 34 -9.72 -4.81 16.52
N LEU A 35 -10.63 -3.85 16.63
CA LEU A 35 -10.35 -2.42 16.58
C LEU A 35 -9.41 -1.99 17.70
N ASP A 36 -9.52 -2.60 18.89
CA ASP A 36 -8.65 -2.29 20.03
C ASP A 36 -7.19 -2.68 19.77
N GLU A 37 -6.98 -3.84 19.13
CA GLU A 37 -5.64 -4.34 18.81
C GLU A 37 -5.02 -3.53 17.66
N TRP A 38 -5.82 -3.16 16.65
CA TRP A 38 -5.41 -2.20 15.61
C TRP A 38 -5.02 -0.85 16.23
N ALA A 39 -5.85 -0.34 17.15
CA ALA A 39 -5.64 0.95 17.80
C ALA A 39 -4.35 0.95 18.65
N ARG A 40 -4.05 -0.12 19.39
CA ARG A 40 -2.80 -0.23 20.17
C ARG A 40 -1.55 -0.26 19.32
N GLN A 41 -1.64 -0.79 18.10
CA GLN A 41 -0.50 -0.91 17.18
C GLN A 41 -0.32 0.32 16.30
N ASP A 42 -1.28 1.25 16.24
CA ASP A 42 -1.06 2.52 15.57
C ASP A 42 -0.18 3.41 16.46
N PRO A 43 1.03 3.80 16.01
CA PRO A 43 1.92 4.62 16.81
C PRO A 43 1.33 5.99 17.19
N LEU A 44 0.35 6.52 16.43
CA LEU A 44 -0.34 7.77 16.78
C LEU A 44 -1.24 7.56 17.99
N ILE A 45 -2.04 6.49 17.98
CA ILE A 45 -2.94 6.17 19.08
C ILE A 45 -2.13 5.73 20.31
N ALA A 46 -1.04 4.96 20.11
CA ALA A 46 -0.12 4.60 21.17
C ALA A 46 0.52 5.84 21.83
N LEU A 47 0.93 6.86 21.04
CA LEU A 47 1.42 8.11 21.61
C LEU A 47 0.35 8.83 22.45
N LEU A 48 -0.88 8.89 21.95
CA LEU A 48 -1.99 9.57 22.62
C LEU A 48 -2.49 8.84 23.87
N THR A 49 -2.38 7.52 23.91
CA THR A 49 -2.96 6.68 24.98
C THR A 49 -1.94 6.19 25.99
N GLN A 50 -0.69 5.95 25.57
CA GLN A 50 0.37 5.35 26.41
C GLN A 50 1.52 6.32 26.69
N GLY A 51 1.54 7.52 26.08
CA GLY A 51 2.53 8.58 26.34
C GLY A 51 3.97 8.26 25.88
N GLY A 52 4.22 7.07 25.34
CA GLY A 52 5.52 6.65 24.83
C GLY A 52 5.78 7.19 23.42
N ARG A 53 6.95 7.80 23.20
CA ARG A 53 7.42 8.09 21.84
C ARG A 53 7.71 6.77 21.11
N PRO A 54 7.08 6.52 19.95
CA PRO A 54 7.39 5.33 19.19
C PRO A 54 8.85 5.36 18.72
N GLY A 55 9.55 4.24 18.86
CA GLY A 55 10.92 4.07 18.37
C GLY A 55 10.92 3.68 16.89
N GLY A 56 11.56 4.46 16.02
CA GLY A 56 11.68 4.16 14.61
C GLY A 56 12.35 5.28 13.80
N GLY A 57 12.83 4.96 12.60
CA GLY A 57 13.42 5.94 11.67
C GLY A 57 12.40 6.44 10.63
N TYR A 58 12.59 7.66 10.13
CA TYR A 58 11.71 8.30 9.12
C TYR A 58 11.87 7.80 7.68
N SER A 59 12.79 6.85 7.45
CA SER A 59 13.31 6.54 6.11
C SER A 59 12.34 5.83 5.18
N SER A 60 11.41 5.01 5.72
CA SER A 60 10.37 4.35 4.92
C SER A 60 9.29 5.34 4.48
N GLU A 61 8.89 6.25 5.36
CA GLU A 61 7.79 7.18 5.15
C GLU A 61 8.13 8.29 4.15
N MET A 62 9.40 8.76 4.13
CA MET A 62 9.88 9.74 3.14
C MET A 62 9.75 9.25 1.69
N ARG A 63 9.83 7.94 1.45
CA ARG A 63 9.66 7.37 0.10
C ARG A 63 8.23 7.54 -0.41
N GLY A 64 7.24 7.44 0.47
CA GLY A 64 5.82 7.59 0.10
C GLY A 64 5.49 9.00 -0.41
N VAL A 65 6.06 10.04 0.22
CA VAL A 65 5.89 11.43 -0.24
C VAL A 65 6.60 11.65 -1.58
N LEU A 66 7.78 11.09 -1.78
CA LEU A 66 8.50 11.19 -3.05
C LEU A 66 7.73 10.52 -4.21
N TRP A 67 6.99 9.45 -3.92
CA TRP A 67 6.13 8.76 -4.89
C TRP A 67 4.82 9.49 -5.19
N SER A 68 4.48 10.55 -4.44
CA SER A 68 3.31 11.39 -4.75
C SER A 68 3.53 12.36 -5.92
N TRP A 69 4.63 12.24 -6.65
CA TRP A 69 4.83 12.94 -7.92
C TRP A 69 3.68 12.61 -8.91
N PRO A 70 3.07 13.57 -9.61
CA PRO A 70 3.42 14.99 -9.72
C PRO A 70 2.56 15.89 -8.83
N LEU A 71 1.89 15.36 -7.80
CA LEU A 71 0.96 16.14 -6.98
C LEU A 71 1.71 17.16 -6.10
N TRP A 72 2.82 16.77 -5.47
CA TRP A 72 3.52 17.65 -4.52
C TRP A 72 4.16 18.89 -5.17
N PRO A 73 4.79 18.85 -6.37
CA PRO A 73 5.28 20.06 -7.02
C PRO A 73 4.15 20.99 -7.44
N LEU A 74 3.02 20.42 -7.90
CA LEU A 74 1.84 21.21 -8.28
C LEU A 74 1.20 21.89 -7.06
N ALA A 75 1.10 21.18 -5.94
CA ALA A 75 0.61 21.75 -4.68
C ALA A 75 1.54 22.86 -4.16
N LEU A 76 2.86 22.64 -4.19
CA LEU A 76 3.85 23.62 -3.76
C LEU A 76 3.83 24.86 -4.65
N MET A 77 3.72 24.68 -5.97
CA MET A 77 3.57 25.78 -6.92
C MET A 77 2.27 26.57 -6.67
N ALA A 78 1.16 25.88 -6.38
CA ALA A 78 -0.12 26.53 -6.06
C ALA A 78 -0.02 27.39 -4.79
N LEU A 79 0.60 26.85 -3.73
CA LEU A 79 0.85 27.56 -2.49
C LEU A 79 1.78 28.75 -2.71
N TRP A 80 2.84 28.59 -3.51
CA TRP A 80 3.79 29.66 -3.81
C TRP A 80 3.13 30.83 -4.56
N GLN A 81 2.38 30.54 -5.62
CA GLN A 81 1.72 31.57 -6.44
C GLN A 81 0.65 32.34 -5.66
N ARG A 82 0.00 31.69 -4.69
CA ARG A 82 -1.11 32.27 -3.90
C ARG A 82 -0.71 32.56 -2.46
N ARG A 83 0.58 32.61 -2.13
CA ARG A 83 1.11 32.73 -0.76
C ARG A 83 0.50 33.88 0.04
N HIS A 84 0.21 35.01 -0.62
CA HIS A 84 -0.39 36.19 0.01
C HIS A 84 -1.90 36.06 0.27
N ALA A 85 -2.55 35.06 -0.32
CA ALA A 85 -4.00 34.86 -0.24
C ALA A 85 -4.39 33.48 0.33
N VAL A 86 -3.42 32.67 0.80
CA VAL A 86 -3.70 31.36 1.42
C VAL A 86 -4.47 31.53 2.73
N THR A 87 -4.10 32.50 3.55
CA THR A 87 -4.75 32.79 4.84
C THR A 87 -6.13 33.41 4.67
N ILE A 88 -6.37 34.09 3.55
CA ILE A 88 -7.60 34.82 3.26
C ILE A 88 -8.64 33.92 2.56
N ASN A 89 -8.19 32.98 1.73
CA ASN A 89 -9.10 32.08 1.01
C ASN A 89 -9.35 30.78 1.80
N PRO A 90 -10.55 30.58 2.38
CA PRO A 90 -10.85 29.37 3.15
C PRO A 90 -10.72 28.08 2.33
N ARG A 91 -10.90 28.16 1.00
CA ARG A 91 -10.72 27.04 0.07
C ARG A 91 -9.26 26.56 -0.06
N LEU A 92 -8.29 27.41 0.25
CA LEU A 92 -6.87 27.05 0.27
C LEU A 92 -6.39 26.80 1.71
N LEU A 93 -6.89 27.57 2.67
CA LEU A 93 -6.53 27.43 4.08
C LEU A 93 -6.88 26.05 4.64
N ALA A 94 -8.10 25.55 4.39
CA ALA A 94 -8.55 24.28 4.93
C ALA A 94 -7.66 23.08 4.48
N PRO A 95 -7.41 22.85 3.18
CA PRO A 95 -6.53 21.77 2.76
C PRO A 95 -5.06 22.03 3.13
N ALA A 96 -4.59 23.28 3.18
CA ALA A 96 -3.24 23.60 3.67
C ALA A 96 -3.07 23.27 5.16
N ALA A 97 -4.06 23.61 6.00
CA ALA A 97 -4.07 23.30 7.41
C ALA A 97 -4.12 21.78 7.64
N LEU A 98 -4.98 21.06 6.90
CA LEU A 98 -5.04 19.59 6.96
C LEU A 98 -3.71 18.93 6.56
N LEU A 99 -3.08 19.42 5.49
CA LEU A 99 -1.76 18.94 5.09
C LEU A 99 -0.70 19.24 6.17
N ALA A 100 -0.71 20.43 6.75
CA ALA A 100 0.21 20.81 7.83
C ALA A 100 0.00 19.94 9.08
N CYS A 101 -1.24 19.67 9.48
CA CYS A 101 -1.56 18.76 10.56
C CYS A 101 -1.06 17.34 10.28
N ALA A 102 -1.27 16.82 9.07
CA ALA A 102 -0.79 15.49 8.70
C ALA A 102 0.75 15.40 8.74
N LEU A 103 1.45 16.42 8.24
CA LEU A 103 2.91 16.51 8.30
C LEU A 103 3.44 16.68 9.73
N LEU A 104 2.73 17.43 10.58
CA LEU A 104 3.08 17.62 11.98
C LEU A 104 2.94 16.30 12.75
N VAL A 105 1.83 15.57 12.55
CA VAL A 105 1.64 14.24 13.12
C VAL A 105 2.75 13.29 12.68
N TRP A 106 3.13 13.33 11.41
CA TRP A 106 4.24 12.54 10.90
C TRP A 106 5.57 12.89 11.57
N TRP A 107 5.87 14.18 11.74
CA TRP A 107 7.10 14.64 12.39
C TRP A 107 7.15 14.26 13.89
N LEU A 108 6.01 14.30 14.58
CA LEU A 108 5.93 13.99 16.01
C LEU A 108 5.96 12.48 16.29
N VAL A 109 5.55 11.65 15.33
CA VAL A 109 5.35 10.21 15.50
C VAL A 109 6.20 9.42 14.51
N PRO A 110 7.50 9.20 14.78
CA PRO A 110 8.36 8.39 13.93
C PRO A 110 7.95 6.91 13.93
N GLY A 111 8.27 6.20 12.82
CA GLY A 111 8.21 4.73 12.78
C GLY A 111 6.84 4.14 12.50
N GLY A 112 5.97 4.83 11.75
CA GLY A 112 4.69 4.30 11.29
C GLY A 112 4.77 3.46 10.02
N PRO A 113 3.67 2.76 9.68
CA PRO A 113 3.56 2.08 8.40
C PRO A 113 3.55 3.12 7.25
N GLU A 114 4.05 2.73 6.07
CA GLU A 114 4.09 3.60 4.87
C GLU A 114 2.69 4.15 4.48
N THR A 115 1.62 3.47 4.89
CA THR A 115 0.22 3.90 4.70
C THR A 115 -0.17 5.15 5.48
N ARG A 116 0.63 5.59 6.46
CA ARG A 116 0.40 6.82 7.22
C ARG A 116 0.43 8.08 6.36
N VAL A 117 1.02 8.02 5.17
CA VAL A 117 1.04 9.14 4.22
C VAL A 117 -0.32 9.33 3.52
N LEU A 118 -1.20 8.33 3.51
CA LEU A 118 -2.48 8.37 2.78
C LEU A 118 -3.39 9.57 3.12
N PRO A 119 -3.59 9.95 4.40
CA PRO A 119 -4.42 11.10 4.75
C PRO A 119 -3.87 12.42 4.21
N ALA A 120 -2.55 12.53 4.00
CA ALA A 120 -1.93 13.73 3.44
C ALA A 120 -2.16 13.85 1.92
N LEU A 121 -2.45 12.75 1.21
CA LEU A 121 -2.66 12.79 -0.24
C LEU A 121 -3.93 13.55 -0.65
N ALA A 122 -5.01 13.44 0.13
CA ALA A 122 -6.26 14.12 -0.14
C ALA A 122 -6.15 15.66 -0.10
N PRO A 123 -5.66 16.30 0.99
CA PRO A 123 -5.46 17.74 1.01
C PRO A 123 -4.43 18.19 -0.02
N LEU A 124 -3.40 17.38 -0.27
CA LEU A 124 -2.38 17.67 -1.28
C LEU A 124 -2.97 17.66 -2.70
N ALA A 125 -3.89 16.75 -3.02
CA ALA A 125 -4.63 16.75 -4.29
C ALA A 125 -5.55 17.97 -4.43
N LEU A 126 -6.21 18.38 -3.34
CA LEU A 126 -7.03 19.60 -3.32
C LEU A 126 -6.20 20.86 -3.60
N LEU A 127 -4.98 20.93 -3.05
CA LEU A 127 -4.03 22.03 -3.29
C LEU A 127 -3.40 21.98 -4.69
N ALA A 128 -3.21 20.79 -5.26
CA ALA A 128 -2.64 20.62 -6.60
C ALA A 128 -3.57 21.14 -7.71
N GLY A 129 -4.90 21.09 -7.50
CA GLY A 129 -5.90 21.52 -8.49
C GLY A 129 -5.69 22.96 -9.01
N PRO A 130 -5.62 23.98 -8.14
CA PRO A 130 -5.29 25.35 -8.53
C PRO A 130 -3.93 25.49 -9.24
N GLY A 131 -2.93 24.72 -8.82
CA GLY A 131 -1.59 24.73 -9.44
C GLY A 131 -1.62 24.21 -10.87
N LEU A 132 -2.41 23.17 -11.13
CA LEU A 132 -2.62 22.65 -12.47
C LEU A 132 -3.26 23.68 -13.40
N LEU A 133 -4.30 24.40 -12.93
CA LEU A 133 -4.99 25.41 -13.72
C LEU A 133 -4.11 26.64 -14.01
N ALA A 134 -3.06 26.86 -13.21
CA ALA A 134 -2.12 27.96 -13.39
C ALA A 134 -0.92 27.60 -14.31
N LEU A 135 -0.84 26.35 -14.82
CA LEU A 135 0.24 25.93 -15.70
C LEU A 135 0.22 26.71 -17.02
N ARG A 136 1.40 27.16 -17.45
CA ARG A 136 1.58 27.68 -18.82
C ARG A 136 1.33 26.56 -19.83
N ARG A 137 0.86 26.91 -21.03
CA ARG A 137 0.58 25.94 -22.12
C ARG A 137 1.73 24.96 -22.36
N GLY A 138 2.98 25.41 -22.31
CA GLY A 138 4.17 24.55 -22.46
C GLY A 138 4.36 23.55 -21.32
N GLN A 139 4.10 23.95 -20.07
CA GLN A 139 4.23 23.07 -18.90
C GLN A 139 3.09 22.05 -18.82
N ALA A 140 1.88 22.46 -19.18
CA ALA A 140 0.74 21.55 -19.30
C ALA A 140 0.99 20.49 -20.38
N GLN A 141 1.60 20.88 -21.50
CA GLN A 141 1.93 19.99 -22.60
C GLN A 141 3.09 19.03 -22.27
N SER A 142 4.12 19.48 -21.55
CA SER A 142 5.20 18.60 -21.08
C SER A 142 4.68 17.56 -20.10
N LEU A 143 3.80 17.95 -19.17
CA LEU A 143 3.15 17.01 -18.25
C LEU A 143 2.34 15.96 -19.01
N TYR A 144 1.55 16.37 -20.01
CA TYR A 144 0.78 15.44 -20.85
C TYR A 144 1.69 14.40 -21.55
N TRP A 145 2.72 14.85 -22.26
CA TRP A 145 3.62 13.95 -22.98
C TRP A 145 4.45 13.05 -22.06
N PHE A 146 4.94 13.60 -20.95
CA PHE A 146 5.67 12.83 -19.95
C PHE A 146 4.80 11.70 -19.38
N GLY A 147 3.56 12.00 -18.98
CA GLY A 147 2.62 10.98 -18.52
C GLY A 147 2.31 9.93 -19.60
N LEU A 148 2.05 10.38 -20.83
CA LEU A 148 1.72 9.48 -21.93
C LEU A 148 2.87 8.49 -22.20
N ILE A 149 4.11 8.97 -22.29
CA ILE A 149 5.28 8.12 -22.55
C ILE A 149 5.56 7.19 -21.36
N LEU A 150 5.53 7.72 -20.13
CA LEU A 150 5.78 6.94 -18.91
C LEU A 150 4.79 5.78 -18.78
N PHE A 151 3.49 6.06 -18.87
CA PHE A 151 2.47 5.03 -18.69
C PHE A 151 2.37 4.10 -19.90
N ALA A 152 2.61 4.58 -21.12
CA ALA A 152 2.71 3.69 -22.29
C ALA A 152 3.87 2.69 -22.10
N CYS A 153 5.02 3.15 -21.60
CA CYS A 153 6.14 2.28 -21.26
C CYS A 153 5.75 1.27 -20.16
N LEU A 154 5.11 1.72 -19.07
CA LEU A 154 4.66 0.82 -17.99
C LEU A 154 3.64 -0.23 -18.45
N VAL A 155 2.61 0.18 -19.21
CA VAL A 155 1.61 -0.74 -19.78
C VAL A 155 2.29 -1.77 -20.69
N THR A 156 3.21 -1.32 -21.55
CA THR A 156 3.96 -2.21 -22.44
C THR A 156 4.81 -3.19 -21.63
N LEU A 157 5.51 -2.72 -20.59
CA LEU A 157 6.30 -3.57 -19.71
C LEU A 157 5.44 -4.62 -19.00
N LEU A 158 4.25 -4.25 -18.51
CA LEU A 158 3.34 -5.19 -17.86
C LEU A 158 2.92 -6.31 -18.81
N TRP A 159 2.53 -5.97 -20.04
CA TRP A 159 2.22 -6.96 -21.07
C TRP A 159 3.43 -7.82 -21.44
N VAL A 160 4.62 -7.23 -21.58
CA VAL A 160 5.86 -7.97 -21.89
C VAL A 160 6.23 -8.94 -20.77
N TYR A 161 6.17 -8.52 -19.51
CA TYR A 161 6.46 -9.41 -18.37
C TYR A 161 5.40 -10.51 -18.22
N TRP A 162 4.13 -10.19 -18.45
CA TRP A 162 3.06 -11.17 -18.46
C TRP A 162 3.26 -12.20 -19.59
N SER A 163 3.52 -11.75 -20.82
CA SER A 163 3.83 -12.64 -21.94
C SER A 163 5.07 -13.48 -21.68
N GLY A 164 6.13 -12.89 -21.12
CA GLY A 164 7.34 -13.63 -20.77
C GLY A 164 7.10 -14.72 -19.72
N THR A 165 6.28 -14.46 -18.71
CA THR A 165 5.97 -15.43 -17.63
C THR A 165 5.00 -16.53 -18.06
N HIS A 166 4.04 -16.22 -18.95
CA HIS A 166 2.98 -17.16 -19.34
C HIS A 166 3.22 -17.86 -20.68
N LEU A 167 3.78 -17.15 -21.66
CA LEU A 167 4.04 -17.65 -23.02
C LEU A 167 5.52 -18.02 -23.23
N GLY A 168 6.42 -17.63 -22.33
CA GLY A 168 7.86 -17.82 -22.47
C GLY A 168 8.54 -16.84 -23.44
N TRP A 169 7.79 -15.89 -24.01
CA TRP A 169 8.31 -14.89 -24.95
C TRP A 169 7.93 -13.46 -24.53
N PRO A 170 8.87 -12.50 -24.51
CA PRO A 170 10.27 -12.62 -24.92
C PRO A 170 11.16 -13.31 -23.86
N ALA A 171 12.20 -14.00 -24.32
CA ALA A 171 13.05 -14.86 -23.47
C ALA A 171 13.71 -14.12 -22.30
N PHE A 172 14.10 -12.85 -22.48
CA PHE A 172 14.70 -12.06 -21.39
C PHE A 172 13.71 -11.85 -20.23
N ALA A 173 12.41 -11.66 -20.53
CA ALA A 173 11.39 -11.45 -19.53
C ALA A 173 11.06 -12.76 -18.78
N ALA A 174 11.01 -13.87 -19.52
CA ALA A 174 10.86 -15.21 -18.95
C ALA A 174 12.01 -15.56 -17.99
N GLN A 175 13.26 -15.37 -18.43
CA GLN A 175 14.44 -15.64 -17.59
C GLN A 175 14.50 -14.73 -16.36
N ARG A 176 14.19 -13.43 -16.52
CA ARG A 176 14.23 -12.47 -15.41
C ARG A 176 13.14 -12.75 -14.39
N SER A 177 11.93 -13.07 -14.82
CA SER A 177 10.84 -13.41 -13.91
C SER A 177 11.12 -14.69 -13.12
N ALA A 178 11.63 -15.74 -13.77
CA ALA A 178 12.06 -16.97 -13.11
C ALA A 178 13.19 -16.73 -12.09
N LYS A 179 14.15 -15.85 -12.39
CA LYS A 179 15.21 -15.43 -11.44
C LYS A 179 14.66 -14.62 -10.26
N LEU A 180 13.67 -13.77 -10.50
CA LEU A 180 13.10 -12.89 -9.47
C LEU A 180 12.27 -13.70 -8.47
N LEU A 181 11.43 -14.62 -8.95
CA LEU A 181 10.52 -15.42 -8.15
C LEU A 181 10.52 -16.89 -8.64
N PRO A 182 11.51 -17.71 -8.23
CA PRO A 182 11.62 -19.10 -8.66
C PRO A 182 10.41 -19.96 -8.29
N GLN A 183 9.75 -19.63 -7.18
CA GLN A 183 8.59 -20.35 -6.67
C GLN A 183 7.26 -19.98 -7.35
N TYR A 184 7.25 -19.03 -8.30
CA TYR A 184 6.02 -18.63 -8.99
C TYR A 184 5.67 -19.62 -10.09
N ALA A 185 4.52 -20.27 -9.94
CA ALA A 185 3.91 -21.07 -11.00
C ALA A 185 2.91 -20.23 -11.80
N SER A 186 3.08 -20.23 -13.12
CA SER A 186 2.21 -19.53 -14.06
C SER A 186 0.80 -20.11 -14.02
N HIS A 187 -0.20 -19.29 -13.66
CA HIS A 187 -1.61 -19.67 -13.70
C HIS A 187 -2.38 -18.88 -14.77
N TRP A 188 -3.09 -19.61 -15.64
CA TRP A 188 -3.84 -18.98 -16.71
C TRP A 188 -5.22 -18.52 -16.23
N GLN A 189 -5.47 -17.21 -16.30
CA GLN A 189 -6.74 -16.60 -15.90
C GLN A 189 -7.35 -15.83 -17.09
N PRO A 190 -8.10 -16.48 -17.99
CA PRO A 190 -8.57 -15.87 -19.25
C PRO A 190 -9.43 -14.63 -19.02
N VAL A 191 -10.28 -14.63 -17.99
CA VAL A 191 -11.12 -13.48 -17.63
C VAL A 191 -10.28 -12.25 -17.30
N ALA A 192 -9.20 -12.42 -16.53
CA ALA A 192 -8.30 -11.32 -16.17
C ALA A 192 -7.57 -10.75 -17.40
N ILE A 193 -7.14 -11.63 -18.32
CA ILE A 193 -6.43 -11.24 -19.56
C ILE A 193 -7.35 -10.44 -20.48
N VAL A 194 -8.56 -10.95 -20.74
CA VAL A 194 -9.56 -10.27 -21.60
C VAL A 194 -9.93 -8.92 -20.99
N THR A 195 -10.18 -8.88 -19.68
CA THR A 195 -10.53 -7.63 -18.98
C THR A 195 -9.37 -6.62 -19.03
N ALA A 196 -8.12 -7.08 -18.87
CA ALA A 196 -6.94 -6.23 -19.00
C ALA A 196 -6.76 -5.68 -20.42
N GLY A 197 -7.03 -6.50 -21.45
CA GLY A 197 -7.03 -6.09 -22.85
C GLY A 197 -8.08 -5.01 -23.12
N LEU A 198 -9.32 -5.23 -22.68
CA LEU A 198 -10.41 -4.26 -22.80
C LEU A 198 -10.12 -2.95 -22.05
N ALA A 199 -9.57 -3.04 -20.83
CA ALA A 199 -9.17 -1.86 -20.06
C ALA A 199 -8.09 -1.05 -20.79
N THR A 200 -7.09 -1.73 -21.37
CA THR A 200 -6.03 -1.10 -22.18
C THR A 200 -6.61 -0.37 -23.38
N LEU A 201 -7.46 -1.04 -24.17
CA LEU A 201 -8.11 -0.47 -25.35
C LEU A 201 -9.04 0.70 -24.98
N GLY A 202 -9.80 0.55 -23.90
CA GLY A 202 -10.68 1.59 -23.37
C GLY A 202 -9.90 2.85 -22.98
N ALA A 203 -8.77 2.69 -22.28
CA ALA A 203 -7.92 3.81 -21.91
C ALA A 203 -7.34 4.52 -23.14
N VAL A 204 -6.87 3.78 -24.15
CA VAL A 204 -6.40 4.36 -25.42
C VAL A 204 -7.52 5.13 -26.11
N ALA A 205 -8.73 4.55 -26.21
CA ALA A 205 -9.87 5.21 -26.81
C ALA A 205 -10.26 6.51 -26.08
N ILE A 206 -10.23 6.51 -24.73
CA ILE A 206 -10.48 7.70 -23.91
C ILE A 206 -9.42 8.78 -24.19
N ILE A 207 -8.14 8.43 -24.19
CA ILE A 207 -7.02 9.37 -24.38
C ILE A 207 -7.05 9.98 -25.79
N VAL A 208 -7.35 9.17 -26.81
CA VAL A 208 -7.45 9.64 -28.22
C VAL A 208 -8.64 10.58 -28.40
N LYS A 209 -9.80 10.26 -27.79
CA LYS A 209 -11.02 11.08 -27.87
C LYS A 209 -11.00 12.33 -26.96
N LEU A 210 -9.94 12.50 -26.17
CA LEU A 210 -9.86 13.55 -25.16
C LEU A 210 -9.78 14.94 -25.81
N ARG A 211 -10.81 15.76 -25.59
CA ARG A 211 -10.90 17.12 -26.16
C ARG A 211 -9.76 18.00 -25.65
N ARG A 212 -9.33 18.97 -26.47
CA ARG A 212 -8.35 19.99 -26.08
C ARG A 212 -8.96 20.93 -25.04
N THR A 213 -8.69 20.64 -23.78
CA THR A 213 -9.11 21.43 -22.61
C THR A 213 -7.91 21.62 -21.67
N PRO A 214 -7.91 22.62 -20.78
CA PRO A 214 -6.85 22.77 -19.78
C PRO A 214 -6.74 21.56 -18.83
N LEU A 215 -7.80 20.76 -18.72
CA LEU A 215 -7.84 19.54 -17.91
C LEU A 215 -7.30 18.30 -18.65
N ARG A 216 -7.02 18.39 -19.95
CA ARG A 216 -6.56 17.26 -20.77
C ARG A 216 -5.33 16.56 -20.19
N PRO A 217 -4.27 17.24 -19.73
CA PRO A 217 -3.11 16.58 -19.11
C PRO A 217 -3.51 15.76 -17.89
N LEU A 218 -4.32 16.32 -16.99
CA LEU A 218 -4.78 15.62 -15.80
C LEU A 218 -5.64 14.39 -16.14
N LEU A 219 -6.61 14.54 -17.04
CA LEU A 219 -7.48 13.43 -17.43
C LEU A 219 -6.70 12.30 -18.09
N ALA A 220 -5.71 12.63 -18.93
CA ALA A 220 -4.82 11.64 -19.53
C ALA A 220 -3.98 10.92 -18.45
N TRP A 221 -3.43 11.66 -17.49
CA TRP A 221 -2.69 11.10 -16.34
C TRP A 221 -3.54 10.16 -15.49
N CYS A 222 -4.74 10.61 -15.08
CA CYS A 222 -5.63 9.79 -14.26
C CYS A 222 -6.05 8.52 -15.00
N THR A 223 -6.38 8.63 -16.29
CA THR A 223 -6.74 7.47 -17.13
C THR A 223 -5.57 6.50 -17.25
N ALA A 224 -4.38 7.00 -17.56
CA ALA A 224 -3.18 6.20 -17.76
C ALA A 224 -2.65 5.55 -16.47
N ALA A 225 -2.73 6.25 -15.33
CA ALA A 225 -2.43 5.69 -14.02
C ALA A 225 -3.46 4.61 -13.62
N SER A 226 -4.75 4.86 -13.85
CA SER A 226 -5.83 3.92 -13.51
C SER A 226 -5.70 2.62 -14.32
N VAL A 227 -5.44 2.72 -15.62
CA VAL A 227 -5.27 1.53 -16.46
C VAL A 227 -4.00 0.77 -16.08
N THR A 228 -2.89 1.47 -15.85
CA THR A 228 -1.65 0.83 -15.37
C THR A 228 -1.89 0.04 -14.09
N TRP A 229 -2.56 0.64 -13.10
CA TRP A 229 -2.88 -0.05 -11.84
C TRP A 229 -3.83 -1.23 -12.04
N THR A 230 -4.83 -1.07 -12.91
CA THR A 230 -5.76 -2.15 -13.28
C THR A 230 -5.00 -3.33 -13.89
N LEU A 231 -4.02 -3.09 -14.77
CA LEU A 231 -3.18 -4.14 -15.34
C LEU A 231 -2.27 -4.78 -14.30
N VAL A 232 -1.68 -4.00 -13.39
CA VAL A 232 -0.89 -4.54 -12.27
C VAL A 232 -1.73 -5.54 -11.46
N MET A 233 -2.99 -5.22 -11.17
CA MET A 233 -3.87 -6.10 -10.41
C MET A 233 -4.34 -7.31 -11.22
N LEU A 234 -4.78 -7.11 -12.46
CA LEU A 234 -5.31 -8.21 -13.28
C LEU A 234 -4.21 -9.17 -13.73
N LEU A 235 -3.13 -8.65 -14.34
CA LEU A 235 -2.04 -9.44 -14.88
C LEU A 235 -1.02 -9.86 -13.81
N GLY A 236 -0.87 -9.05 -12.76
CA GLY A 236 0.15 -9.26 -11.72
C GLY A 236 -0.35 -9.90 -10.44
N SER A 237 -1.65 -10.15 -10.26
CA SER A 237 -2.23 -10.70 -9.01
C SER A 237 -1.48 -11.93 -8.47
N GLY A 238 -1.28 -12.93 -9.31
CA GLY A 238 -0.54 -14.15 -8.97
C GLY A 238 0.88 -13.93 -8.51
N TRP A 239 1.58 -13.13 -9.30
CA TRP A 239 2.97 -12.79 -9.05
C TRP A 239 3.08 -11.98 -7.74
N LEU A 240 2.18 -11.02 -7.53
CA LEU A 240 2.09 -10.21 -6.32
C LEU A 240 1.77 -11.04 -5.08
N GLU A 241 0.84 -11.99 -5.18
CA GLU A 241 0.50 -12.90 -4.09
C GLU A 241 1.69 -13.79 -3.72
N THR A 242 2.42 -14.29 -4.72
CA THR A 242 3.62 -15.10 -4.45
C THR A 242 4.78 -14.25 -3.89
N ALA A 243 4.89 -13.00 -4.34
CA ALA A 243 5.97 -12.09 -3.94
C ALA A 243 5.74 -11.52 -2.54
N ARG A 244 4.52 -11.09 -2.23
CA ARG A 244 4.20 -10.31 -1.02
C ARG A 244 3.09 -10.90 -0.18
N GLY A 245 2.35 -11.86 -0.69
CA GLY A 245 1.23 -12.49 0.00
C GLY A 245 1.65 -13.29 1.21
N TYR A 246 0.69 -13.48 2.11
CA TYR A 246 0.86 -14.24 3.35
C TYR A 246 0.38 -15.68 3.23
N ALA A 247 -0.35 -16.05 2.17
CA ALA A 247 -0.99 -17.36 2.07
C ALA A 247 0.01 -18.52 2.16
N ALA A 248 1.10 -18.48 1.38
CA ALA A 248 2.10 -19.54 1.36
C ALA A 248 2.80 -19.75 2.72
N PRO A 249 3.42 -18.74 3.36
CA PRO A 249 4.05 -18.92 4.66
C PRO A 249 3.04 -19.25 5.77
N MET A 250 1.81 -18.73 5.70
CA MET A 250 0.83 -19.00 6.76
C MET A 250 0.24 -20.42 6.69
N ARG A 251 0.04 -20.97 5.48
CA ARG A 251 -0.39 -22.37 5.34
C ARG A 251 0.68 -23.35 5.83
N SER A 252 1.96 -23.07 5.57
CA SER A 252 3.04 -23.93 6.09
C SER A 252 3.25 -23.77 7.60
N LEU A 253 3.01 -22.57 8.14
CA LEU A 253 2.96 -22.35 9.59
C LEU A 253 1.79 -23.12 10.22
N ALA A 254 0.60 -23.08 9.63
CA ALA A 254 -0.59 -23.78 10.14
C ALA A 254 -0.33 -25.29 10.31
N ALA A 255 0.43 -25.91 9.41
CA ALA A 255 0.77 -27.32 9.47
C ALA A 255 1.72 -27.69 10.63
N GLN A 256 2.44 -26.72 11.21
CA GLN A 256 3.39 -26.92 12.30
C GLN A 256 2.84 -26.51 13.67
N LEU A 257 1.73 -25.77 13.68
CA LEU A 257 1.13 -25.27 14.91
C LEU A 257 0.33 -26.38 15.61
N PRO A 258 0.37 -26.44 16.96
CA PRO A 258 -0.50 -27.34 17.70
C PRO A 258 -1.96 -26.90 17.58
N THR A 259 -2.89 -27.85 17.52
CA THR A 259 -4.35 -27.59 17.45
C THR A 259 -4.87 -26.79 18.66
N ALA A 260 -4.23 -26.93 19.82
CA ALA A 260 -4.48 -26.15 21.02
C ALA A 260 -3.16 -25.67 21.62
N GLY A 261 -3.08 -24.39 21.97
CA GLY A 261 -1.90 -23.82 22.62
C GLY A 261 -1.80 -22.30 22.49
N CYS A 262 -1.17 -21.67 23.48
CA CYS A 262 -0.86 -20.26 23.42
C CYS A 262 0.40 -20.01 22.56
N ILE A 263 0.34 -18.95 21.75
CA ILE A 263 1.47 -18.46 20.95
C ILE A 263 1.69 -16.99 21.30
N SER A 264 2.88 -16.65 21.78
CA SER A 264 3.27 -15.25 22.03
C SER A 264 3.91 -14.63 20.77
N GLY A 265 3.65 -13.35 20.54
CA GLY A 265 4.20 -12.60 19.39
C GLY A 265 5.37 -11.70 19.78
N SER A 266 6.38 -11.58 18.90
CA SER A 266 7.52 -10.68 19.08
C SER A 266 7.84 -9.94 17.78
N ASN A 267 7.82 -8.60 17.79
CA ASN A 267 8.06 -7.77 16.60
C ASN A 267 7.22 -8.19 15.38
N LEU A 268 5.97 -8.57 15.61
CA LEU A 268 5.05 -8.91 14.53
C LEU A 268 4.33 -7.65 14.07
N SER A 269 4.28 -7.44 12.75
CA SER A 269 3.42 -6.40 12.19
C SER A 269 1.95 -6.78 12.35
N LEU A 270 1.07 -5.79 12.40
CA LEU A 270 -0.38 -5.99 12.41
C LEU A 270 -0.85 -6.92 11.28
N ALA A 271 -0.29 -6.74 10.08
CA ALA A 271 -0.62 -7.56 8.92
C ALA A 271 -0.23 -9.04 9.14
N THR A 272 0.92 -9.30 9.77
CA THR A 272 1.31 -10.67 10.14
C THR A 272 0.37 -11.24 11.21
N ILE A 273 0.00 -10.45 12.22
CA ILE A 273 -0.91 -10.90 13.29
C ILE A 273 -2.28 -11.26 12.70
N ALA A 274 -2.82 -10.40 11.82
CA ALA A 274 -4.05 -10.66 11.09
C ALA A 274 -3.95 -11.93 10.23
N ALA A 275 -2.83 -12.09 9.51
CA ALA A 275 -2.61 -13.24 8.67
C ALA A 275 -2.57 -14.55 9.47
N VAL A 276 -1.88 -14.58 10.60
CA VAL A 276 -1.89 -15.76 11.49
C VAL A 276 -3.33 -16.09 11.90
N ARG A 277 -4.09 -15.11 12.38
CA ARG A 277 -5.48 -15.35 12.80
C ARG A 277 -6.37 -15.85 11.67
N VAL A 278 -6.27 -15.29 10.47
CA VAL A 278 -7.10 -15.68 9.32
C VAL A 278 -6.75 -17.07 8.80
N TYR A 279 -5.45 -17.41 8.73
CA TYR A 279 -5.00 -18.66 8.09
C TYR A 279 -4.83 -19.84 9.07
N THR A 280 -4.61 -19.57 10.36
CA THR A 280 -4.38 -20.61 11.38
C THR A 280 -5.48 -20.66 12.44
N GLY A 281 -6.32 -19.62 12.54
CA GLY A 281 -7.34 -19.50 13.59
C GLY A 281 -6.79 -19.10 14.96
N HIS A 282 -5.47 -19.08 15.15
CA HIS A 282 -4.86 -18.73 16.44
C HIS A 282 -4.83 -17.22 16.68
N ARG A 283 -5.10 -16.83 17.92
CA ARG A 283 -4.83 -15.47 18.41
C ARG A 283 -3.41 -15.41 18.97
N ILE A 284 -2.70 -14.33 18.65
CA ILE A 284 -1.37 -14.08 19.19
C ILE A 284 -1.54 -13.38 20.54
N ALA A 285 -0.97 -13.99 21.57
CA ALA A 285 -0.91 -13.41 22.90
C ALA A 285 0.18 -12.33 22.97
N PRO A 286 0.04 -11.35 23.89
CA PRO A 286 1.06 -10.34 24.11
C PRO A 286 2.39 -10.99 24.51
N ILE A 287 3.47 -10.26 24.26
CA ILE A 287 4.84 -10.72 24.50
C ILE A 287 5.12 -11.15 25.95
N SER A 288 4.35 -10.60 26.89
CA SER A 288 4.40 -10.86 28.34
C SER A 288 3.70 -12.16 28.76
N ALA A 289 2.89 -12.76 27.89
CA ALA A 289 2.22 -14.01 28.19
C ALA A 289 3.23 -15.16 28.15
N ASN A 290 3.22 -16.00 29.19
CA ASN A 290 4.11 -17.16 29.28
C ASN A 290 3.56 -18.31 28.43
N CYS A 291 3.97 -18.36 27.17
CA CYS A 291 3.44 -19.29 26.17
C CYS A 291 4.53 -20.22 25.66
N SER A 292 4.21 -21.51 25.52
CA SER A 292 5.16 -22.54 25.07
C SER A 292 5.67 -22.31 23.65
N TRP A 293 4.91 -21.56 22.85
CA TRP A 293 5.24 -21.21 21.48
C TRP A 293 5.42 -19.72 21.33
N ARG A 294 6.38 -19.34 20.49
CA ARG A 294 6.65 -17.94 20.20
C ARG A 294 6.92 -17.73 18.72
N LEU A 295 6.20 -16.79 18.13
CA LEU A 295 6.39 -16.37 16.75
C LEU A 295 7.07 -15.00 16.73
N ALA A 296 8.19 -14.89 16.03
CA ALA A 296 8.91 -13.63 15.90
C ALA A 296 9.23 -13.29 14.45
N THR A 297 9.23 -12.00 14.15
CA THR A 297 9.88 -11.47 12.94
C THR A 297 11.30 -11.10 13.31
N VAL A 298 12.27 -11.69 12.62
CA VAL A 298 13.70 -11.42 12.82
C VAL A 298 14.35 -11.01 11.51
N ASN A 299 15.42 -10.21 11.60
CA ASN A 299 16.24 -9.92 10.44
C ASN A 299 16.96 -11.20 9.98
N ARG A 300 17.12 -11.42 8.68
CA ARG A 300 17.78 -12.60 8.10
C ARG A 300 19.08 -13.01 8.80
N ARG A 301 19.99 -12.07 9.07
CA ARG A 301 21.27 -12.38 9.76
C ARG A 301 21.05 -12.95 11.16
N LYS A 302 20.05 -12.44 11.87
CA LYS A 302 19.66 -12.91 13.20
C LYS A 302 18.86 -14.22 13.09
N ALA A 303 18.09 -14.43 12.03
CA ALA A 303 17.43 -15.71 11.77
C ALA A 303 18.46 -16.85 11.67
N GLU A 304 19.54 -16.64 10.91
CA GLU A 304 20.61 -17.63 10.74
C GLU A 304 21.28 -17.99 12.09
N SER A 305 21.52 -17.00 12.96
CA SER A 305 22.11 -17.26 14.28
C SER A 305 21.15 -17.96 15.25
N VAL A 306 19.84 -17.68 15.19
CA VAL A 306 18.86 -18.33 16.08
C VAL A 306 18.46 -19.72 15.57
N VAL A 307 18.48 -19.95 14.26
CA VAL A 307 18.39 -21.32 13.71
C VAL A 307 19.57 -22.17 14.19
N ALA A 308 20.78 -21.59 14.23
CA ALA A 308 21.98 -22.26 14.73
C ALA A 308 21.90 -22.62 16.23
N SER A 309 21.07 -21.95 17.02
CA SER A 309 20.88 -22.27 18.45
C SER A 309 19.92 -23.44 18.72
N GLY A 310 19.37 -24.08 17.67
CA GLY A 310 18.64 -25.35 17.77
C GLY A 310 17.21 -25.30 18.32
N GLN A 311 16.65 -24.11 18.59
CA GLN A 311 15.32 -23.94 19.18
C GLN A 311 14.22 -23.57 18.15
N VAL A 312 14.55 -23.58 16.86
CA VAL A 312 13.62 -23.21 15.78
C VAL A 312 12.86 -24.44 15.29
N VAL A 313 11.53 -24.39 15.36
CA VAL A 313 10.65 -25.45 14.86
C VAL A 313 10.24 -25.18 13.42
N TRP A 314 10.06 -23.90 13.05
CA TRP A 314 9.66 -23.53 11.70
C TRP A 314 10.21 -22.16 11.31
N GLN A 315 10.49 -22.02 10.01
CA GLN A 315 10.86 -20.75 9.39
C GLN A 315 10.04 -20.53 8.11
N GLY A 316 9.62 -19.29 7.89
CA GLY A 316 8.92 -18.90 6.67
C GLY A 316 9.20 -17.45 6.29
N ARG A 317 9.03 -17.17 5.01
CA ARG A 317 9.35 -15.86 4.43
C ARG A 317 8.33 -15.49 3.36
N ARG A 318 8.02 -14.20 3.24
CA ARG A 318 7.29 -13.66 2.08
C ARG A 318 8.23 -13.68 0.86
N GLY A 319 7.75 -14.11 -0.31
CA GLY A 319 8.62 -14.48 -1.43
C GLY A 319 9.71 -13.46 -1.80
N ALA A 320 9.34 -12.18 -1.90
CA ALA A 320 10.22 -11.08 -2.30
C ALA A 320 10.87 -10.33 -1.13
N ASP A 321 10.47 -10.62 0.12
CA ASP A 321 11.02 -9.93 1.29
C ASP A 321 12.38 -10.51 1.67
N ARG A 322 13.44 -9.72 1.53
CA ARG A 322 14.82 -10.21 1.71
C ARG A 322 15.34 -10.07 3.14
N ASN A 323 14.68 -9.24 3.96
CA ASN A 323 15.24 -8.80 5.23
C ASN A 323 14.48 -9.39 6.42
N GLU A 324 13.18 -9.66 6.29
CA GLU A 324 12.37 -10.18 7.38
C GLU A 324 12.08 -11.67 7.20
N VAL A 325 12.30 -12.45 8.26
CA VAL A 325 11.99 -13.87 8.33
C VAL A 325 11.10 -14.12 9.53
N LEU A 326 10.03 -14.90 9.34
CA LEU A 326 9.16 -15.37 10.41
C LEU A 326 9.74 -16.67 10.95
N VAL A 327 9.90 -16.73 12.28
CA VAL A 327 10.49 -17.88 12.96
C VAL A 327 9.61 -18.28 14.14
N LEU A 328 9.34 -19.57 14.23
CA LEU A 328 8.58 -20.18 15.32
C LEU A 328 9.53 -20.94 16.24
N TYR A 329 9.45 -20.63 17.54
CA TYR A 329 10.25 -21.26 18.60
C TYR A 329 9.35 -22.07 19.54
N LYS A 330 9.91 -23.12 20.13
CA LYS A 330 9.30 -23.92 21.19
C LYS A 330 10.13 -23.79 22.48
N GLY A 331 9.48 -23.41 23.58
CA GLY A 331 10.04 -23.56 24.93
C GLY A 331 10.89 -22.40 25.47
N PHE A 332 10.55 -21.14 25.19
CA PHE A 332 11.25 -20.01 25.81
C PHE A 332 10.67 -19.72 27.21
N THR A 333 11.20 -20.38 28.25
CA THR A 333 11.16 -19.81 29.60
C THR A 333 12.01 -18.55 29.57
N GLN A 334 11.40 -17.41 29.88
CA GLN A 334 12.04 -16.09 29.88
C GLN A 334 13.37 -16.14 30.66
N SER A 335 14.51 -16.15 29.97
CA SER A 335 15.80 -15.85 30.62
C SER A 335 15.72 -14.41 31.09
N ARG A 336 15.68 -14.27 32.39
CA ARG A 336 15.64 -13.01 33.12
C ARG A 336 17.07 -12.49 33.18
N ASP A 337 17.60 -12.06 32.05
CA ASP A 337 18.89 -11.38 32.03
C ASP A 337 18.66 -9.87 32.19
N ASN A 338 19.12 -9.40 33.35
CA ASN A 338 19.17 -8.02 33.83
C ASN A 338 19.64 -7.02 32.78
#